data_AF-A0AAD7WCE7-F1
#
_entry.id   AF-A0AAD7WCE7-F1
#
_cell.length_a   1.000
_cell.length_b   1.000
_cell.length_c   1.000
_cell.angle_alpha   90.00
_cell.angle_beta   90.00
_cell.angle_gamma   90.00
#
_symmetry.space_group_name_H-M   'P 1'
#
loop_
_entity.id
_entity.type
_entity.pdbx_description
1 polymer ?
#
loop_
_entity_poly.entity_id
_entity_poly.type
_entity_poly.pdbx_seq_one_letter_code
_entity_poly.pdbx_strand_id
1 'polypeptide(L)'
;MERENKRNLKERCALRHNITKEFLAEFLGTFVLILFGCGSVAQAVLSRGAQGEPLTIHIGFTLGVMMAVYIAGGVSAHRALLHDCAIPSPAAECDPGAHVNPAVSLAMVILGRLKVAKFPVYVLAQFLGAFAGAAAVFGLYYDAFMDYTGGVLVVTGTNATANIFASYPARHLSVLNGFIDQVINLLCVSM
;
A
#
# COMPACT_ATOMS: atom_id res chain seq x y z
N MET A 1 -38.25 22.92 -0.23
CA MET A 1 -38.23 21.56 0.36
C MET A 1 -37.86 20.46 -0.65
N GLU A 2 -38.62 20.20 -1.73
CA GLU A 2 -38.30 19.09 -2.66
C GLU A 2 -36.99 19.27 -3.46
N ARG A 3 -36.71 20.49 -3.96
CA ARG A 3 -35.46 20.81 -4.68
C ARG A 3 -34.22 20.71 -3.80
N GLU A 4 -34.37 21.08 -2.53
CA GLU A 4 -33.33 21.01 -1.50
C GLU A 4 -33.03 19.56 -1.11
N ASN A 5 -34.06 18.73 -0.98
CA ASN A 5 -33.93 17.30 -0.74
C ASN A 5 -33.25 16.57 -1.93
N LYS A 6 -33.60 16.96 -3.17
CA LYS A 6 -32.95 16.45 -4.39
C LYS A 6 -31.48 16.85 -4.49
N ARG A 7 -31.10 18.06 -4.04
CA ARG A 7 -29.70 18.53 -4.00
C ARG A 7 -28.89 17.74 -2.97
N ASN A 8 -29.42 17.60 -1.75
CA ASN A 8 -28.81 16.80 -0.69
C ASN A 8 -28.63 15.32 -1.10
N LEU A 9 -29.58 14.73 -1.82
CA LEU A 9 -29.46 13.35 -2.28
C LEU A 9 -28.34 13.17 -3.32
N LYS A 10 -28.23 14.08 -4.29
CA LYS A 10 -27.15 14.07 -5.29
C LYS A 10 -25.77 14.24 -4.66
N GLU A 11 -25.64 15.16 -3.71
CA GLU A 11 -24.40 15.40 -2.97
C GLU A 11 -23.98 14.17 -2.16
N ARG A 12 -24.91 13.48 -1.48
CA ARG A 12 -24.63 12.24 -0.74
C ARG A 12 -24.24 11.07 -1.65
N CYS A 13 -24.89 10.93 -2.80
CA CYS A 13 -24.51 9.93 -3.81
C CYS A 13 -23.12 10.19 -4.39
N ALA A 14 -22.81 11.44 -4.70
CA ALA A 14 -21.48 11.84 -5.17
C ALA A 14 -20.40 11.57 -4.10
N LEU A 15 -20.67 11.86 -2.83
CA LEU A 15 -19.74 11.57 -1.73
C LEU A 15 -19.47 10.07 -1.55
N ARG A 16 -20.51 9.22 -1.56
CA ARG A 16 -20.36 7.75 -1.46
C ARG A 16 -19.51 7.19 -2.60
N HIS A 17 -19.73 7.68 -3.81
CA HIS A 17 -18.99 7.25 -4.98
C HIS A 17 -17.50 7.63 -4.90
N ASN A 18 -17.18 8.80 -4.34
CA ASN A 18 -15.79 9.24 -4.16
C ASN A 18 -15.05 8.38 -3.12
N ILE A 19 -15.66 8.11 -1.97
CA ILE A 19 -15.04 7.25 -0.93
C ILE A 19 -14.85 5.83 -1.44
N THR A 20 -15.81 5.29 -2.21
CA THR A 20 -15.69 3.94 -2.78
C THR A 20 -14.54 3.86 -3.78
N LYS A 21 -14.36 4.91 -4.60
CA LYS A 21 -13.24 5.01 -5.55
C LYS A 21 -11.90 5.11 -4.85
N GLU A 22 -11.79 5.97 -3.84
CA GLU A 22 -10.58 6.11 -3.00
C GLU A 22 -10.24 4.77 -2.34
N PHE A 23 -11.23 4.09 -1.74
CA PHE A 23 -11.05 2.77 -1.14
C PHE A 23 -10.54 1.73 -2.16
N LEU A 24 -11.16 1.65 -3.35
CA LEU A 24 -10.73 0.70 -4.39
C LEU A 24 -9.34 1.03 -4.92
N ALA A 25 -9.00 2.31 -5.05
CA ALA A 25 -7.67 2.75 -5.48
C ALA A 25 -6.60 2.35 -4.46
N GLU A 26 -6.83 2.63 -3.18
CA GLU A 26 -5.91 2.22 -2.09
C GLU A 26 -5.79 0.70 -1.98
N PHE A 27 -6.90 -0.03 -2.08
CA PHE A 27 -6.91 -1.49 -2.08
C PHE A 27 -6.10 -2.06 -3.25
N LEU A 28 -6.38 -1.62 -4.48
CA LEU A 28 -5.74 -2.16 -5.68
C LEU A 28 -4.26 -1.73 -5.76
N GLY A 29 -3.95 -0.51 -5.36
CA GLY A 29 -2.58 -0.02 -5.27
C GLY A 29 -1.76 -0.84 -4.29
N THR A 30 -2.24 -1.04 -3.06
CA THR A 30 -1.53 -1.86 -2.07
C THR A 30 -1.47 -3.34 -2.48
N PHE A 31 -2.51 -3.87 -3.13
CA PHE A 31 -2.49 -5.23 -3.69
C PHE A 31 -1.34 -5.41 -4.69
N VAL A 32 -1.20 -4.49 -5.66
CA VAL A 32 -0.13 -4.54 -6.67
C VAL A 32 1.23 -4.36 -6.01
N LEU A 33 1.37 -3.41 -5.07
CA LEU A 33 2.59 -3.21 -4.32
C LEU A 33 3.07 -4.50 -3.64
N ILE A 34 2.19 -5.19 -2.92
CA ILE A 34 2.52 -6.44 -2.24
C ILE A 34 2.78 -7.57 -3.23
N LEU A 35 2.02 -7.65 -4.33
CA LEU A 35 2.22 -8.69 -5.34
C LEU A 35 3.63 -8.64 -5.93
N PHE A 36 4.11 -7.44 -6.31
CA PHE A 36 5.47 -7.27 -6.84
C PHE A 36 6.54 -7.32 -5.74
N GLY A 37 6.32 -6.65 -4.62
CA GLY A 37 7.25 -6.61 -3.49
C GLY A 37 7.50 -7.99 -2.91
N CYS A 38 6.47 -8.61 -2.31
CA CYS A 38 6.58 -9.95 -1.75
C CYS A 38 6.85 -11.02 -2.81
N GLY A 39 6.37 -10.85 -4.05
CA GLY A 39 6.71 -11.75 -5.16
C GLY A 39 8.21 -11.79 -5.46
N SER A 40 8.88 -10.64 -5.47
CA SER A 40 10.33 -10.58 -5.67
C SER A 40 11.12 -11.21 -4.52
N VAL A 41 10.64 -11.06 -3.27
CA VAL A 41 11.24 -11.74 -2.10
C VAL A 41 11.01 -13.24 -2.17
N ALA A 42 9.79 -13.69 -2.54
CA ALA A 42 9.47 -15.09 -2.71
C ALA A 42 10.41 -15.74 -3.73
N GLN A 43 10.63 -15.08 -4.86
CA GLN A 43 11.55 -15.57 -5.89
C GLN A 43 12.98 -15.69 -5.38
N ALA A 44 13.49 -14.68 -4.66
CA ALA A 44 14.85 -14.73 -4.10
C ALA A 44 15.00 -15.82 -3.02
N VAL A 45 14.03 -15.94 -2.11
CA VAL A 45 14.08 -16.89 -0.98
C VAL A 45 13.87 -18.33 -1.44
N LEU A 46 12.79 -18.60 -2.18
CA LEU A 46 12.41 -19.96 -2.58
C LEU A 46 13.39 -20.57 -3.58
N SER A 47 14.11 -19.74 -4.36
CA SER A 47 15.17 -20.21 -5.26
C SER A 47 16.54 -20.35 -4.60
N ARG A 48 16.66 -20.15 -3.28
CA ARG A 48 17.94 -20.10 -2.55
C ARG A 48 18.93 -19.09 -3.17
N GLY A 49 18.43 -17.99 -3.69
CA GLY A 49 19.22 -16.96 -4.35
C GLY A 49 19.55 -17.23 -5.83
N ALA A 50 19.18 -18.38 -6.39
CA ALA A 50 19.52 -18.72 -7.77
C ALA A 50 18.74 -17.90 -8.82
N GLN A 51 17.54 -17.44 -8.48
CA GLN A 51 16.65 -16.70 -9.38
C GLN A 51 16.27 -15.31 -8.82
N GLY A 52 16.95 -14.85 -7.77
CA GLY A 52 16.70 -13.55 -7.17
C GLY A 52 17.77 -13.18 -6.15
N GLU A 53 18.31 -11.98 -6.27
CA GLU A 53 19.30 -11.39 -5.38
C GLU A 53 18.71 -10.16 -4.65
N PRO A 54 19.34 -9.64 -3.57
CA PRO A 54 18.85 -8.46 -2.89
C PRO A 54 18.55 -7.27 -3.81
N LEU A 55 19.35 -7.08 -4.87
CA LEU A 55 19.11 -6.05 -5.88
C LEU A 55 17.76 -6.24 -6.60
N THR A 56 17.40 -7.47 -6.95
CA THR A 56 16.12 -7.79 -7.62
C THR A 56 14.93 -7.52 -6.70
N ILE A 57 15.10 -7.71 -5.39
CA ILE A 57 14.08 -7.37 -4.40
C ILE A 57 13.84 -5.86 -4.37
N HIS A 58 14.92 -5.06 -4.30
CA HIS A 58 14.81 -3.59 -4.30
C HIS A 58 14.16 -3.06 -5.59
N ILE A 59 14.53 -3.62 -6.75
CA ILE A 59 13.92 -3.27 -8.03
C ILE A 59 12.43 -3.67 -8.04
N GLY A 60 12.10 -4.87 -7.56
CA GLY A 60 10.73 -5.37 -7.49
C GLY A 60 9.81 -4.49 -6.63
N PHE A 61 10.26 -4.11 -5.44
CA PHE A 61 9.53 -3.15 -4.59
C PHE A 61 9.41 -1.77 -5.25
N THR A 62 10.48 -1.25 -5.86
CA THR A 62 10.46 0.07 -6.50
C THR A 62 9.47 0.12 -7.68
N LEU A 63 9.49 -0.91 -8.53
CA LEU A 63 8.53 -1.04 -9.64
C LEU A 63 7.11 -1.27 -9.13
N GLY A 64 6.95 -2.05 -8.07
CA GLY A 64 5.67 -2.26 -7.39
C GLY A 64 5.05 -0.96 -6.88
N VAL A 65 5.84 -0.13 -6.18
CA VAL A 65 5.41 1.20 -5.72
C VAL A 65 5.05 2.08 -6.91
N MET A 66 5.90 2.16 -7.94
CA MET A 66 5.65 2.98 -9.12
C MET A 66 4.33 2.60 -9.80
N MET A 67 4.08 1.30 -9.99
CA MET A 67 2.85 0.81 -10.60
C MET A 67 1.63 1.05 -9.71
N ALA A 68 1.76 0.84 -8.40
CA ALA A 68 0.71 1.12 -7.43
C ALA A 68 0.30 2.60 -7.46
N VAL A 69 1.27 3.52 -7.49
CA VAL A 69 1.02 4.95 -7.63
C VAL A 69 0.39 5.29 -8.97
N TYR A 70 0.81 4.66 -10.08
CA TYR A 70 0.22 4.91 -11.39
C TYR A 70 -1.27 4.48 -11.46
N ILE A 71 -1.60 3.34 -10.86
CA ILE A 71 -2.96 2.79 -10.83
C ILE A 71 -3.85 3.62 -9.90
N ALA A 72 -3.39 3.92 -8.68
CA ALA A 72 -4.20 4.58 -7.68
C ALA A 72 -4.24 6.12 -7.86
N GLY A 73 -3.18 6.71 -8.41
CA GLY A 73 -3.04 8.16 -8.59
C GLY A 73 -3.99 8.72 -9.64
N GLY A 74 -4.28 7.95 -10.69
CA GLY A 74 -5.25 8.34 -11.72
C GLY A 74 -6.69 8.47 -11.22
N VAL A 75 -7.06 7.75 -10.15
CA VAL A 75 -8.44 7.70 -9.63
C VAL A 75 -8.78 8.95 -8.80
N SER A 76 -7.80 9.50 -8.06
CA SER A 76 -7.98 10.72 -7.26
C SER A 76 -7.58 12.00 -8.02
N ALA A 77 -6.65 11.92 -8.98
CA ALA A 77 -6.23 13.07 -9.80
C ALA A 77 -7.24 13.47 -10.88
N HIS A 78 -8.07 12.55 -11.40
CA HIS A 78 -9.04 12.86 -12.45
C HIS A 78 -10.13 13.87 -12.03
N ARG A 79 -10.26 14.19 -10.72
CA ARG A 79 -11.12 15.28 -10.23
C ARG A 79 -10.47 16.66 -10.31
N ALA A 80 -9.14 16.76 -10.39
CA ALA A 80 -8.44 18.04 -10.59
C ALA A 80 -8.60 18.58 -12.02
N LEU A 81 -8.91 17.71 -13.00
CA LEU A 81 -9.12 18.12 -14.39
C LEU A 81 -10.60 18.35 -14.76
N LEU A 82 -11.55 17.93 -13.91
CA LEU A 82 -12.98 18.03 -14.20
C LEU A 82 -13.71 19.13 -13.39
N HIS A 83 -13.02 19.85 -12.51
CA HIS A 83 -13.53 21.08 -11.91
C HIS A 83 -12.47 22.17 -12.02
N ASP A 84 -12.54 22.88 -13.13
CA ASP A 84 -12.18 24.28 -13.30
C ASP A 84 -11.04 24.83 -12.43
N CYS A 85 -9.89 25.01 -13.09
CA CYS A 85 -8.98 26.11 -12.82
C CYS A 85 -9.72 27.46 -12.95
N ALA A 86 -10.52 27.82 -11.95
CA ALA A 86 -11.08 29.16 -11.78
C ALA A 86 -11.47 29.35 -10.31
N ILE A 87 -10.45 29.41 -9.44
CA ILE A 87 -10.35 30.17 -8.17
C ILE A 87 -9.30 29.45 -7.29
N PRO A 88 -8.15 30.07 -6.99
CA PRO A 88 -7.23 29.55 -5.99
C PRO A 88 -7.86 29.78 -4.62
N SER A 89 -8.68 28.83 -4.15
CA SER A 89 -9.04 28.79 -2.74
C SER A 89 -7.87 28.13 -1.98
N PRO A 90 -7.39 28.69 -0.86
CA PRO A 90 -6.35 28.07 -0.03
C PRO A 90 -6.81 26.76 0.66
N ALA A 91 -8.00 26.25 0.33
CA ALA A 91 -8.64 25.07 0.90
C ALA A 91 -9.05 24.03 -0.16
N ALA A 92 -8.52 24.10 -1.38
CA ALA A 92 -8.70 23.05 -2.38
C ALA A 92 -7.90 21.80 -1.95
N GLU A 93 -8.54 20.95 -1.15
CA GLU A 93 -8.13 19.60 -0.74
C GLU A 93 -7.90 18.71 -1.98
N CYS A 94 -6.80 18.93 -2.71
CA CYS A 94 -6.26 17.94 -3.63
C CYS A 94 -5.48 16.93 -2.80
N ASP A 95 -6.18 15.89 -2.36
CA ASP A 95 -5.53 14.68 -1.88
C ASP A 95 -4.88 13.99 -3.09
N PRO A 96 -3.54 13.94 -3.20
CA PRO A 96 -2.88 13.10 -4.19
C PRO A 96 -3.13 11.66 -3.76
N GLY A 97 -4.28 11.09 -4.13
CA GLY A 97 -4.59 9.70 -3.81
C GLY A 97 -3.50 8.75 -4.30
N ALA A 98 -3.52 7.51 -3.83
CA ALA A 98 -2.40 6.55 -3.84
C ALA A 98 -1.43 6.73 -2.68
N HIS A 99 -1.94 6.78 -1.45
CA HIS A 99 -1.08 6.69 -0.27
C HIS A 99 -0.43 5.32 -0.19
N VAL A 100 -1.21 4.27 -0.45
CA VAL A 100 -0.84 2.84 -0.44
C VAL A 100 -0.08 2.37 0.81
N ASN A 101 -0.09 3.21 1.85
CA ASN A 101 0.71 3.14 3.06
C ASN A 101 -0.01 3.90 4.19
N PRO A 102 -0.29 3.22 5.33
CA PRO A 102 -0.91 3.85 6.49
C PRO A 102 -0.13 5.03 7.07
N ALA A 103 1.21 4.98 7.03
CA ALA A 103 2.07 6.03 7.57
C ALA A 103 2.06 7.29 6.70
N VAL A 104 2.03 7.13 5.37
CA VAL A 104 1.83 8.24 4.43
C VAL A 104 0.43 8.85 4.63
N SER A 105 -0.59 8.00 4.79
CA SER A 105 -1.95 8.47 5.09
C SER A 105 -2.01 9.27 6.39
N LEU A 106 -1.28 8.85 7.42
CA LEU A 106 -1.18 9.55 8.69
C LEU A 106 -0.44 10.90 8.52
N ALA A 107 0.66 10.93 7.77
CA ALA A 107 1.37 12.17 7.47
C ALA A 107 0.45 13.19 6.77
N MET A 108 -0.37 12.73 5.81
CA MET A 108 -1.33 13.58 5.10
C MET A 108 -2.44 14.11 6.02
N VAL A 109 -2.84 13.34 7.05
CA VAL A 109 -3.75 13.83 8.10
C VAL A 109 -3.08 14.92 8.94
N ILE A 110 -1.84 14.70 9.38
CA ILE A 110 -1.08 15.65 10.21
C ILE A 110 -0.84 16.97 9.46
N LEU A 111 -0.53 16.89 8.17
CA LEU A 111 -0.34 18.04 7.29
C LEU A 111 -1.66 18.73 6.88
N GLY A 112 -2.82 18.24 7.33
CA GLY A 112 -4.12 18.80 7.01
C GLY A 112 -4.56 18.61 5.56
N ARG A 113 -3.95 17.66 4.83
CA ARG A 113 -4.24 17.34 3.43
C ARG A 113 -5.24 16.18 3.27
N LEU A 114 -5.49 15.41 4.33
CA LEU A 114 -6.52 14.37 4.40
C LEU A 114 -7.44 14.60 5.61
N LYS A 115 -8.76 14.49 5.40
CA LYS A 115 -9.74 14.53 6.50
C LYS A 115 -9.52 13.34 7.44
N VAL A 116 -9.41 13.60 8.74
CA VAL A 116 -9.25 12.58 9.80
C VAL A 116 -10.29 11.45 9.69
N ALA A 117 -11.53 11.77 9.30
CA ALA A 117 -12.59 10.77 9.14
C ALA A 117 -12.35 9.76 7.99
N LYS A 118 -11.53 10.09 6.99
CA LYS A 118 -11.17 9.19 5.88
C LYS A 118 -10.00 8.27 6.22
N PHE A 119 -9.15 8.66 7.16
CA PHE A 119 -7.99 7.87 7.58
C PHE A 119 -8.30 6.39 7.88
N PRO A 120 -9.30 6.03 8.71
CA PRO A 120 -9.60 4.62 8.98
C PRO A 120 -10.05 3.85 7.73
N VAL A 121 -10.68 4.52 6.76
CA VAL A 121 -11.10 3.90 5.49
C VAL A 121 -9.88 3.57 4.63
N TYR A 122 -8.90 4.47 4.56
CA TYR A 122 -7.64 4.26 3.83
C TYR A 122 -6.84 3.12 4.46
N VAL A 123 -6.68 3.13 5.79
CA VAL A 123 -6.00 2.06 6.51
C VAL A 123 -6.69 0.72 6.26
N LEU A 124 -8.02 0.64 6.36
CA LEU A 124 -8.74 -0.60 6.09
C LEU A 124 -8.54 -1.09 4.64
N ALA A 125 -8.60 -0.19 3.66
CA ALA A 125 -8.38 -0.52 2.25
C ALA A 125 -6.97 -1.10 2.02
N GLN A 126 -5.95 -0.43 2.57
CA GLN A 126 -4.55 -0.82 2.45
C GLN A 126 -4.28 -2.18 3.10
N PHE A 127 -4.82 -2.41 4.31
CA PHE A 127 -4.68 -3.69 5.00
C PHE A 127 -5.34 -4.84 4.22
N LEU A 128 -6.54 -4.61 3.68
CA LEU A 128 -7.23 -5.62 2.85
C LEU A 128 -6.49 -5.87 1.53
N GLY A 129 -5.96 -4.82 0.90
CA GLY A 129 -5.15 -4.93 -0.31
C GLY A 129 -3.87 -5.73 -0.05
N ALA A 130 -3.19 -5.44 1.05
CA ALA A 130 -1.98 -6.15 1.45
C ALA A 130 -2.25 -7.62 1.76
N PHE A 131 -3.32 -7.91 2.49
CA PHE A 131 -3.74 -9.28 2.79
C PHE A 131 -4.07 -10.07 1.52
N ALA A 132 -4.85 -9.49 0.62
CA ALA A 132 -5.18 -10.12 -0.67
C ALA A 132 -3.93 -10.33 -1.54
N GLY A 133 -3.00 -9.36 -1.55
CA GLY A 133 -1.74 -9.46 -2.28
C GLY A 133 -0.85 -10.58 -1.73
N ALA A 134 -0.74 -10.69 -0.40
CA ALA A 134 0.01 -11.77 0.25
C ALA A 134 -0.60 -13.15 -0.05
N ALA A 135 -1.92 -13.27 0.01
CA ALA A 135 -2.62 -14.50 -0.35
C ALA A 135 -2.39 -14.89 -1.82
N ALA A 136 -2.38 -13.90 -2.73
CA ALA A 136 -2.08 -14.13 -4.15
C ALA A 136 -0.64 -14.60 -4.36
N VAL A 137 0.36 -13.97 -3.70
CA VAL A 137 1.76 -14.42 -3.76
C VAL A 137 1.90 -15.85 -3.22
N PHE A 138 1.27 -16.15 -2.08
CA PHE A 138 1.29 -17.50 -1.52
C PHE A 138 0.68 -18.54 -2.48
N GLY A 139 -0.45 -18.22 -3.10
CA GLY A 139 -1.09 -19.09 -4.09
C GLY A 139 -0.25 -19.29 -5.35
N LEU A 140 0.35 -18.24 -5.89
CA LEU A 140 1.20 -18.30 -7.09
C LEU A 140 2.48 -19.12 -6.87
N TYR A 141 3.05 -19.05 -5.68
CA TYR A 141 4.28 -19.76 -5.33
C TYR A 141 4.03 -21.04 -4.52
N TYR A 142 2.78 -21.52 -4.42
CA TYR A 142 2.42 -22.60 -3.50
C TYR A 142 3.29 -23.85 -3.67
N ASP A 143 3.49 -24.29 -4.91
CA ASP A 143 4.32 -25.47 -5.20
C ASP A 143 5.79 -25.24 -4.79
N ALA A 144 6.32 -24.04 -5.02
CA ALA A 144 7.67 -23.66 -4.61
C ALA A 144 7.81 -23.59 -3.08
N PHE A 145 6.78 -23.14 -2.35
CA PHE A 145 6.76 -23.18 -0.89
C PHE A 145 6.83 -24.63 -0.38
N MET A 146 6.02 -25.52 -0.96
CA MET A 146 5.97 -26.92 -0.53
C MET A 146 7.28 -27.66 -0.83
N ASP A 147 7.89 -27.40 -1.99
CA ASP A 147 9.19 -27.96 -2.37
C ASP A 147 10.31 -27.43 -1.46
N TYR A 148 10.37 -26.12 -1.24
CA TYR A 148 11.42 -25.49 -0.43
C TYR A 148 11.40 -25.93 1.04
N THR A 149 10.21 -26.11 1.59
CA THR A 149 10.02 -26.41 3.02
C THR A 149 9.77 -27.88 3.35
N GLY A 150 9.54 -28.73 2.34
CA GLY A 150 9.09 -30.11 2.55
C GLY A 150 7.70 -30.18 3.21
N GLY A 151 6.86 -29.16 3.01
CA GLY A 151 5.52 -29.05 3.57
C GLY A 151 5.43 -28.45 4.99
N VAL A 152 6.54 -28.06 5.61
CA VAL A 152 6.56 -27.48 6.97
C VAL A 152 6.96 -26.01 6.93
N LEU A 153 5.97 -25.12 7.03
CA LEU A 153 6.20 -23.67 7.03
C LEU A 153 6.78 -23.21 8.38
N VAL A 154 7.99 -22.67 8.35
CA VAL A 154 8.71 -22.20 9.54
C VAL A 154 8.98 -20.69 9.49
N VAL A 155 8.93 -20.05 10.66
CA VAL A 155 9.12 -18.60 10.81
C VAL A 155 10.60 -18.22 10.94
N THR A 156 11.39 -19.07 11.61
CA THR A 156 12.80 -18.85 11.87
C THR A 156 13.61 -20.09 11.54
N GLY A 157 14.85 -19.92 11.08
CA GLY A 157 15.74 -21.02 10.74
C GLY A 157 16.33 -20.87 9.34
N THR A 158 16.96 -21.93 8.84
CA THR A 158 17.56 -21.96 7.50
C THR A 158 16.52 -21.95 6.38
N ASN A 159 15.38 -22.61 6.60
CA ASN A 159 14.27 -22.67 5.65
C ASN A 159 13.12 -21.73 6.06
N ALA A 160 13.40 -20.63 6.75
CA ALA A 160 12.40 -19.63 7.12
C ALA A 160 11.75 -19.03 5.86
N THR A 161 10.41 -18.99 5.85
CA THR A 161 9.62 -18.46 4.73
C THR A 161 8.70 -17.30 5.13
N ALA A 162 8.52 -17.06 6.44
CA ALA A 162 7.69 -15.96 6.93
C ALA A 162 8.25 -14.57 6.55
N ASN A 163 9.56 -14.47 6.36
CA ASN A 163 10.25 -13.25 5.92
C ASN A 163 9.87 -12.79 4.50
N ILE A 164 9.18 -13.63 3.72
CA ILE A 164 8.63 -13.26 2.41
C ILE A 164 7.47 -12.26 2.55
N PHE A 165 6.67 -12.39 3.60
CA PHE A 165 5.44 -11.62 3.78
C PHE A 165 5.57 -10.48 4.80
N ALA A 166 6.49 -10.61 5.76
CA ALA A 166 6.72 -9.59 6.79
C ALA A 166 8.21 -9.48 7.10
N SER A 167 8.66 -8.27 7.43
CA SER A 167 10.04 -8.02 7.82
C SER A 167 10.29 -8.50 9.26
N TYR A 168 11.38 -9.26 9.44
CA TYR A 168 11.87 -9.67 10.76
C TYR A 168 13.23 -9.01 11.01
N PRO A 169 13.48 -8.50 12.23
CA PRO A 169 14.75 -7.85 12.55
C PRO A 169 15.91 -8.84 12.49
N ALA A 170 17.07 -8.35 12.08
CA ALA A 170 18.31 -9.13 12.15
C ALA A 170 18.64 -9.47 13.61
N ARG A 171 19.27 -10.63 13.84
CA ARG A 171 19.55 -11.14 15.21
C ARG A 171 20.38 -10.19 16.08
N HIS A 172 21.19 -9.34 15.46
CA HIS A 172 22.06 -8.38 16.16
C HIS A 172 21.35 -7.04 16.46
N LEU A 173 20.10 -6.85 16.01
CA LEU A 173 19.41 -5.57 16.12
C LEU A 173 18.56 -5.52 17.38
N SER A 174 18.77 -4.49 18.21
CA SER A 174 17.91 -4.22 19.37
C SER A 174 16.58 -3.60 18.94
N VAL A 175 15.56 -3.71 19.78
CA VAL A 175 14.23 -3.11 19.52
C VAL A 175 14.33 -1.60 19.34
N LEU A 176 15.16 -0.91 20.13
CA LEU A 176 15.36 0.53 20.02
C LEU A 176 16.02 0.94 18.70
N ASN A 177 17.06 0.22 18.28
CA ASN A 177 17.73 0.50 17.01
C ASN A 177 16.80 0.19 15.82
N GLY A 178 16.01 -0.88 15.90
CA GLY A 178 15.00 -1.19 14.89
C GLY A 178 13.91 -0.11 14.79
N PHE A 179 13.48 0.43 15.92
CA PHE A 179 12.52 1.54 15.93
C PHE A 179 13.09 2.79 15.24
N ILE A 180 14.32 3.19 15.60
CA ILE A 180 14.98 4.37 15.00
C ILE A 180 15.18 4.18 13.51
N ASP A 181 15.62 2.99 13.08
CA ASP A 181 15.78 2.64 11.67
C ASP A 181 14.46 2.80 10.88
N GLN A 182 13.34 2.29 11.41
CA GLN A 182 12.03 2.42 10.75
C GLN A 182 11.55 3.87 10.67
N VAL A 183 11.81 4.69 11.70
CA VAL A 183 11.46 6.12 11.70
C VAL A 183 12.26 6.88 10.63
N ILE A 184 13.57 6.66 10.56
CA ILE A 184 14.44 7.34 9.59
C ILE A 184 14.04 6.93 8.16
N ASN A 185 13.85 5.64 7.92
CA ASN A 185 13.45 5.14 6.60
C ASN A 185 12.09 5.72 6.16
N LEU A 186 11.11 5.80 7.06
CA LEU A 186 9.80 6.39 6.76
C LEU A 186 9.90 7.89 6.45
N LEU A 187 10.75 8.63 7.18
CA LEU A 187 10.97 10.06 6.92
C LEU A 187 11.56 10.29 5.53
N CYS A 188 12.58 9.53 5.13
CA CYS A 188 13.20 9.65 3.81
C CYS A 188 12.24 9.36 2.65
N VAL A 189 11.23 8.51 2.85
CA VAL A 189 10.21 8.18 1.84
C VAL A 189 9.09 9.22 1.77
N SER A 190 8.89 10.01 2.83
CA SER A 190 7.78 10.97 2.94
C SER A 190 8.16 12.41 2.59
N MET A 191 9.42 12.66 2.17
CA MET A 191 9.94 13.96 1.71
C MET A 191 10.00 14.00 0.19
#